data_AF-A0A5B7HY61-F1
#
_entry.id   AF-A0A5B7HY61-F1
#
_cell.length_a   1.000
_cell.length_b   1.000
_cell.length_c   1.000
_cell.angle_alpha   90.00
_cell.angle_beta   90.00
_cell.angle_gamma   90.00
#
_symmetry.space_group_name_H-M   'P 1'
#
loop_
_entity.id
_entity.type
_entity.pdbx_description
1 polymer ?
#
loop_
_entity_poly.entity_id
_entity_poly.type
_entity_poly.pdbx_seq_one_letter_code
_entity_poly.pdbx_strand_id
1 'polypeptide(L)'
;MWIESPSGSRIAQWVRVESPGGLIHQEFQLINEPEEGTYKIHVESPVGGFKAVQTFKIEDFVLPRFEVTLQSPPYILATTKSLHYRVCAM
;
A
#
# COMPACT_ATOMS: atom_id res chain seq x y z
N MET A 1 11.35 -0.45 -13.39
CA MET A 1 10.28 -0.18 -12.40
C MET A 1 8.99 0.09 -13.15
N TRP A 2 7.84 -0.34 -12.63
CA TRP A 2 6.54 -0.01 -13.21
C TRP A 2 5.44 0.05 -12.16
N ILE A 3 4.33 0.70 -12.51
CA ILE A 3 3.10 0.73 -11.72
C ILE A 3 2.05 -0.12 -12.43
N GLU A 4 1.38 -0.97 -11.67
CA GLU A 4 0.26 -1.81 -12.10
C GLU A 4 -1.04 -1.34 -11.42
N SER A 5 -2.11 -1.17 -12.21
CA SER A 5 -3.45 -0.85 -11.74
C SER A 5 -4.10 -2.05 -11.04
N PRO A 6 -5.21 -1.85 -10.28
CA PRO A 6 -5.94 -2.94 -9.66
C PRO A 6 -6.44 -3.98 -10.69
N SER A 7 -6.85 -3.52 -11.87
CA SER A 7 -7.19 -4.35 -13.04
C SER A 7 -6.02 -5.11 -13.68
N GLY A 8 -4.79 -4.91 -13.23
CA GLY A 8 -3.59 -5.60 -13.72
C GLY A 8 -2.92 -4.94 -14.93
N SER A 9 -3.32 -3.72 -15.30
CA SER A 9 -2.71 -2.99 -16.41
C SER A 9 -1.45 -2.25 -15.96
N ARG A 10 -0.36 -2.34 -16.74
CA ARG A 10 0.85 -1.53 -16.50
C ARG A 10 0.62 -0.09 -16.99
N ILE A 11 0.44 0.85 -16.07
CA ILE A 11 0.05 2.25 -16.37
C ILE A 11 1.21 3.25 -16.39
N ALA A 12 2.37 2.88 -15.84
CA ALA A 12 3.59 3.67 -15.91
C ALA A 12 4.82 2.76 -15.89
N GLN A 13 5.89 3.15 -16.58
CA GLN A 13 7.10 2.34 -16.67
C GLN A 13 8.36 3.20 -16.82
N TRP A 14 9.38 2.86 -16.05
CA TRP A 14 10.72 3.43 -16.16
C TRP A 14 11.74 2.32 -16.43
N VAL A 15 12.49 2.49 -17.52
CA VAL A 15 13.43 1.51 -18.07
C VAL A 15 14.83 2.11 -18.09
N ARG A 16 15.85 1.31 -17.72
CA ARG A 16 17.27 1.72 -17.73
C ARG A 16 17.54 3.03 -16.98
N VAL A 17 16.88 3.20 -15.82
CA VAL A 17 17.12 4.35 -14.95
C VAL A 17 18.40 4.12 -14.17
N GLU A 18 19.32 5.07 -14.26
CA GLU A 18 20.54 5.07 -13.44
C GLU A 18 20.23 5.53 -12.02
N SER A 19 21.01 5.06 -11.05
CA SER A 19 20.86 5.38 -9.64
C SER A 19 22.13 6.05 -9.09
N PRO A 20 22.39 7.32 -9.45
CA PRO A 20 23.55 8.04 -8.90
C PRO A 20 23.41 8.11 -7.38
N GLY A 21 24.37 7.51 -6.65
CA GLY A 21 24.32 7.46 -5.19
C GLY A 21 23.34 6.44 -4.60
N GLY A 22 22.80 5.51 -5.39
CA GLY A 22 21.98 4.40 -4.89
C GLY A 22 20.50 4.75 -4.65
N LEU A 23 20.05 5.95 -5.05
CA LEU A 23 18.66 6.37 -4.98
C LEU A 23 18.09 6.67 -6.37
N ILE A 24 16.88 6.16 -6.63
CA ILE A 24 16.07 6.52 -7.80
C ILE A 24 14.83 7.25 -7.29
N HIS A 25 14.64 8.49 -7.72
CA HIS A 25 13.42 9.28 -7.49
C HIS A 25 12.61 9.32 -8.79
N GLN A 26 11.33 8.96 -8.73
CA GLN A 26 10.39 9.11 -9.85
C GLN A 26 9.04 9.63 -9.35
N GLU A 27 8.31 10.28 -10.25
CA GLU A 27 6.98 10.83 -9.99
C GLU A 27 5.96 10.23 -10.95
N PHE A 28 4.72 10.05 -10.49
CA PHE A 28 3.60 9.57 -11.29
C PHE A 28 2.34 10.34 -10.90
N GLN A 29 1.73 11.00 -11.89
CA GLN A 29 0.49 11.75 -11.71
C GLN A 29 -0.70 10.83 -12.00
N LEU A 30 -1.67 10.80 -11.08
CA LEU A 30 -2.95 10.12 -11.31
C LEU A 30 -3.81 10.94 -12.27
N ILE A 31 -4.60 10.22 -13.09
CA ILE A 31 -5.69 10.82 -13.86
C ILE A 31 -6.80 11.30 -12.91
N ASN A 32 -7.68 12.19 -13.39
CA ASN A 32 -8.75 12.78 -12.56
C ASN A 32 -9.71 11.73 -11.98
N GLU A 33 -10.00 10.67 -12.73
CA GLU A 33 -10.89 9.58 -12.34
C GLU A 33 -10.10 8.25 -12.42
N PRO A 34 -9.20 7.97 -11.47
CA PRO A 34 -8.45 6.72 -11.45
C PRO A 34 -9.35 5.55 -11.03
N GLU A 35 -9.00 4.33 -11.43
CA GLU A 35 -9.62 3.13 -10.89
C GLU A 35 -9.35 3.06 -9.38
N GLU A 36 -10.38 2.93 -8.54
CA GLU A 36 -10.16 2.73 -7.10
C GLU A 36 -9.61 1.32 -6.83
N GLY A 37 -8.77 1.21 -5.81
CA GLY A 37 -8.25 -0.06 -5.34
C GLY A 37 -6.77 -0.03 -5.02
N THR A 38 -6.17 -1.22 -4.96
CA THR A 38 -4.76 -1.40 -4.60
C THR A 38 -3.89 -1.46 -5.84
N TYR A 39 -3.01 -0.49 -5.97
CA TYR A 39 -1.99 -0.41 -7.01
C TYR A 39 -0.69 -1.03 -6.52
N LYS A 40 0.14 -1.49 -7.46
CA LYS A 40 1.42 -2.12 -7.16
C LYS A 40 2.56 -1.40 -7.87
N ILE A 41 3.61 -1.06 -7.13
CA ILE A 41 4.89 -0.62 -7.65
C ILE A 41 5.81 -1.83 -7.70
N HIS A 42 6.23 -2.20 -8.89
CA HIS A 42 7.16 -3.30 -9.12
C HIS A 42 8.55 -2.78 -9.45
N VAL A 43 9.55 -3.32 -8.76
CA VAL A 43 10.97 -3.01 -8.98
C VAL A 43 11.70 -4.31 -9.27
N GLU A 44 12.48 -4.32 -10.34
CA GLU A 44 13.33 -5.43 -10.73
C GLU A 44 14.72 -4.91 -11.08
N SER A 45 15.76 -5.58 -10.59
CA SER A 45 17.15 -5.29 -10.93
C SER A 45 17.44 -5.71 -12.39
N PRO A 46 18.10 -4.85 -13.20
CA PRO A 46 18.49 -5.20 -14.56
C PRO A 46 19.44 -6.41 -14.65
N VAL A 47 20.28 -6.61 -13.63
CA VAL A 47 21.24 -7.73 -13.53
C VAL A 47 20.64 -8.96 -12.84
N GLY A 48 19.33 -8.96 -12.56
CA GLY A 48 18.63 -10.06 -11.92
C GLY A 48 18.82 -10.13 -10.40
N GLY A 49 18.19 -11.12 -9.76
CA GLY A 49 18.35 -11.43 -8.34
C GLY A 49 17.50 -10.61 -7.36
N PHE A 50 17.07 -9.40 -7.72
CA PHE A 50 16.23 -8.56 -6.87
C PHE A 50 14.89 -8.24 -7.54
N LYS A 51 13.80 -8.60 -6.86
CA LYS A 51 12.43 -8.21 -7.18
C LYS A 51 11.74 -7.74 -5.90
N ALA A 52 11.09 -6.59 -5.96
CA ALA A 52 10.29 -6.07 -4.87
C ALA A 52 8.96 -5.55 -5.40
N VAL A 53 7.93 -5.68 -4.57
CA VAL A 53 6.59 -5.16 -4.83
C VAL A 53 6.17 -4.36 -3.60
N GLN A 54 5.80 -3.11 -3.81
CA GLN A 54 5.19 -2.25 -2.79
C GLN A 54 3.77 -1.89 -3.25
N THR A 55 2.84 -1.75 -2.32
CA THR A 55 1.45 -1.40 -2.65
C THR A 55 1.06 -0.06 -2.06
N PHE A 56 0.11 0.60 -2.73
CA PHE A 56 -0.58 1.79 -2.25
C PHE A 56 -2.04 1.72 -2.69
N LYS A 57 -2.92 2.35 -1.93
CA LYS A 57 -4.36 2.33 -2.18
C LYS A 57 -4.83 3.68 -2.70
N ILE A 58 -5.71 3.65 -3.68
CA ILE A 58 -6.47 4.79 -4.17
C ILE A 58 -7.93 4.54 -3.83
N GLU A 59 -8.52 5.46 -3.10
CA GLU A 59 -9.94 5.47 -2.75
C GLU A 59 -10.37 6.91 -2.47
N ASP A 60 -11.65 7.19 -2.68
CA ASP A 60 -12.27 8.42 -2.20
C ASP A 60 -12.15 8.51 -0.68
N PHE A 61 -11.44 9.54 -0.21
CA PHE A 61 -11.12 9.67 1.20
C PHE A 61 -11.22 11.11 1.70
N VAL A 62 -11.78 11.25 2.89
CA VAL A 62 -11.76 12.50 3.66
C VAL A 62 -10.91 12.28 4.90
N LEU A 63 -9.98 13.21 5.16
CA LEU A 63 -9.04 13.09 6.27
C LEU A 63 -9.78 12.99 7.63
N PRO A 64 -9.60 11.91 8.39
CA PRO A 64 -10.17 11.75 9.72
C PRO A 64 -9.60 12.80 10.66
N ARG A 65 -10.44 13.27 11.59
CA ARG A 65 -10.03 14.26 12.60
C ARG A 65 -9.51 13.63 13.89
N PHE A 66 -9.79 12.35 14.09
CA PHE A 66 -9.45 11.60 15.28
C PHE A 66 -9.18 10.15 14.88
N GLU A 67 -8.38 9.46 15.67
CA GLU A 67 -8.09 8.04 15.50
C GLU A 67 -8.90 7.24 16.51
N VAL A 68 -9.54 6.15 16.06
CA VAL A 68 -10.19 5.19 16.95
C VAL A 68 -9.33 3.95 17.05
N THR A 69 -8.97 3.58 18.28
CA THR A 69 -8.19 2.37 18.56
C THR A 69 -9.03 1.38 19.36
N LEU A 70 -8.97 0.11 18.96
CA LEU A 70 -9.63 -0.99 19.66
C LEU A 70 -8.56 -1.89 20.28
N GLN A 71 -8.52 -1.97 21.60
CA GLN A 71 -7.67 -2.89 22.32
C GLN A 71 -8.43 -4.18 22.61
N SER A 72 -7.99 -5.27 21.98
CA SER A 72 -8.55 -6.61 22.13
C SER A 72 -7.64 -7.54 22.94
N PRO A 73 -8.19 -8.60 23.55
CA PRO A 73 -7.37 -9.68 24.11
C PRO A 73 -6.47 -10.32 23.03
N PRO A 74 -5.26 -10.77 23.38
CA PRO A 74 -4.32 -11.35 22.41
C PRO A 74 -4.74 -12.74 21.90
N TYR A 75 -5.59 -13.45 22.63
CA TYR A 75 -6.17 -14.73 22.23
C TYR A 75 -7.52 -14.94 22.90
N ILE A 76 -8.32 -15.87 22.35
CA ILE A 76 -9.66 -16.21 22.81
C ILE A 76 -9.77 -17.74 22.86
N LEU A 77 -10.42 -18.29 23.88
CA LEU A 77 -10.66 -19.73 23.99
C LEU A 77 -11.97 -20.11 23.28
N ALA A 78 -12.05 -21.33 22.74
CA ALA A 78 -13.28 -21.84 22.11
C ALA A 78 -14.49 -21.88 23.07
N THR A 79 -14.25 -21.90 24.38
CA THR A 79 -15.27 -21.90 25.42
C THR A 79 -15.62 -20.50 25.94
N THR A 80 -14.94 -19.45 25.47
CA THR A 80 -15.16 -18.08 25.91
C THR A 80 -16.54 -17.60 25.49
N LYS A 81 -17.39 -17.26 26.48
CA LYS A 81 -18.77 -16.79 26.27
C LYS A 81 -18.89 -15.26 26.11
N SER A 82 -17.91 -14.50 26.59
CA SER A 82 -17.93 -13.03 26.51
C SER A 82 -16.51 -12.46 26.31
N LEU A 83 -16.44 -11.34 25.59
CA LEU A 83 -15.21 -10.64 25.26
C LEU A 83 -15.31 -9.19 25.70
N HIS A 84 -14.22 -8.68 26.27
CA HIS A 84 -14.11 -7.29 26.68
C HIS A 84 -13.10 -6.59 25.78
N TYR A 85 -13.53 -5.48 25.18
CA TYR A 85 -12.69 -4.62 24.38
C TYR A 85 -12.63 -3.23 25.02
N ARG A 86 -11.47 -2.59 24.96
CA ARG A 86 -11.35 -1.18 25.30
C ARG A 86 -11.29 -0.36 24.02
N VAL A 87 -12.19 0.60 23.91
CA VAL A 87 -12.27 1.52 22.76
C VAL A 87 -11.74 2.87 23.22
N CYS A 88 -10.78 3.44 22.49
CA CYS A 88 -10.26 4.78 22.72
C CYS A 88 -10.43 5.62 21.45
N ALA A 89 -10.75 6.91 21.60
CA ALA A 89 -10.74 7.89 20.53
C ALA A 89 -9.83 9.06 20.95
N MET A 90 -8.88 9.43 20.09
CA MET A 90 -7.88 10.48 20.35
C MET A 90 -7.85 11.50 19.22
#